data_AF-A0A933T4A0-F1
#
_entry.id   AF-A0A933T4A0-F1
#
_cell.length_a   1.000
_cell.length_b   1.000
_cell.length_c   1.000
_cell.angle_alpha   90.00
_cell.angle_beta   90.00
_cell.angle_gamma   90.00
#
_symmetry.space_group_name_H-M   'P 1'
#
loop_
_entity.id
_entity.type
_entity.pdbx_description
1 polymer ?
#
loop_
_entity_poly.entity_id
_entity_poly.type
_entity_poly.pdbx_seq_one_letter_code
_entity_poly.pdbx_strand_id
1 'polypeptide(L)'
;AGYYLLVLGCFLLFSLITAGIGITTAHILTRLFPAKRTRNVLFGIGVMLFLMLYFLVKGLIPQDISTPEGFINSIMSFKTESPMLPSYWITEAVFPALKKSSFSFFYPIILLSNALFFLLLSETAGLMFYRVNTERIQPSGERVKRGILGGYYPEMNTAMFYKDIKTFFRDAGQWSQVFIIGALIMIYVYNFKSIPINALSGFPFIKEIMVLVNLVLSGLVLSAVSARFIYASVSLEGQAFWLIRTSPVDMNRFIRSKFLYGFIPVTLLMLILVFLTNLAMDAESILMYLSLGTVLMLCVSVSGLGTGFGAMYPKFKYENIASVSMSLGGMAFMLIAFSVVIATLSLEAWIFYIYNLKGAMDLSGKIQIVLSVIMIILINAIAFYLPMRIGKKKLQEYTGSL
;
A
#
# COMPACT_ATOMS: atom_id res chain seq x y z
N ALA A 1 24.18 -42.48 -7.54
CA ALA A 1 24.01 -42.28 -6.09
C ALA A 1 24.86 -41.11 -5.57
N GLY A 2 26.19 -41.11 -5.76
CA GLY A 2 27.09 -40.06 -5.22
C GLY A 2 26.76 -38.62 -5.63
N TYR A 3 26.33 -38.40 -6.88
CA TYR A 3 25.90 -37.07 -7.34
C TYR A 3 24.72 -36.49 -6.53
N TYR A 4 23.66 -37.27 -6.32
CA TYR A 4 22.49 -36.81 -5.55
C TYR A 4 22.84 -36.55 -4.09
N LEU A 5 23.70 -37.36 -3.49
CA LEU A 5 24.22 -37.13 -2.12
C LEU A 5 25.00 -35.83 -2.01
N LEU A 6 25.83 -35.53 -3.02
CA LEU A 6 26.60 -34.29 -3.07
C LEU A 6 25.70 -33.06 -3.21
N VAL A 7 24.70 -33.11 -4.09
CA VAL A 7 23.72 -32.03 -4.24
C VAL A 7 23.01 -31.76 -2.93
N LEU A 8 22.54 -32.82 -2.25
CA LEU A 8 21.82 -32.71 -0.98
C LEU A 8 22.72 -32.13 0.11
N GLY A 9 23.99 -32.57 0.18
CA GLY A 9 24.98 -32.03 1.11
C GLY A 9 25.29 -30.54 0.87
N CYS A 10 25.56 -30.15 -0.38
CA CYS A 10 25.81 -28.75 -0.73
C CYS A 10 24.60 -27.85 -0.47
N PHE A 11 23.39 -28.35 -0.74
CA PHE A 11 22.16 -27.61 -0.47
C PHE A 11 21.92 -27.41 1.03
N LEU A 12 22.17 -28.45 1.84
CA LEU A 12 22.09 -28.35 3.30
C LEU A 12 23.06 -27.31 3.84
N LEU A 13 24.33 -27.34 3.40
CA LEU A 13 25.35 -26.36 3.81
C LEU A 13 24.96 -24.93 3.41
N PHE A 14 24.40 -24.73 2.21
CA PHE A 14 23.88 -23.43 1.79
C PHE A 14 22.69 -22.96 2.64
N SER A 15 21.78 -23.87 2.99
CA SER A 15 20.67 -23.57 3.89
C SER A 15 21.16 -23.16 5.29
N LEU A 16 22.27 -23.75 5.78
CA LEU A 16 22.86 -23.36 7.05
C LEU A 16 23.49 -21.96 7.00
N ILE A 17 24.17 -21.61 5.90
CA ILE A 17 24.70 -20.25 5.70
C ILE A 17 23.56 -19.23 5.76
N THR A 18 22.49 -19.45 4.98
CA THR A 18 21.34 -18.53 4.94
C THR A 18 20.61 -18.46 6.28
N ALA A 19 20.46 -19.60 6.98
CA ALA A 19 19.87 -19.63 8.32
C ALA A 19 20.72 -18.86 9.35
N GLY A 20 22.04 -19.05 9.36
CA GLY A 20 22.96 -18.33 10.26
C GLY A 20 22.93 -16.81 10.04
N ILE A 21 22.92 -16.37 8.78
CA ILE A 21 22.74 -14.95 8.43
C ILE A 21 21.38 -14.44 8.91
N GLY A 22 20.32 -15.22 8.74
CA GLY A 22 18.98 -14.86 9.20
C GLY A 22 18.89 -14.68 10.71
N ILE A 23 19.41 -15.63 11.48
CA ILE A 23 19.39 -15.63 12.95
C ILE A 23 20.23 -14.46 13.50
N THR A 24 21.43 -14.23 12.96
CA THR A 24 22.30 -13.12 13.37
C THR A 24 21.65 -11.78 13.12
N THR A 25 21.07 -11.60 11.93
CA THR A 25 20.33 -10.39 11.57
C THR A 25 19.13 -10.17 12.49
N ALA A 26 18.40 -11.23 12.84
CA ALA A 26 17.28 -11.15 13.77
C ALA A 26 17.72 -10.66 15.16
N HIS A 27 18.81 -11.21 15.72
CA HIS A 27 19.36 -10.76 17.01
C HIS A 27 19.84 -9.30 17.00
N ILE A 28 20.46 -8.85 15.91
CA ILE A 28 20.89 -7.46 15.73
C ILE A 28 19.66 -6.54 15.63
N LEU A 29 18.63 -6.94 14.88
CA LEU A 29 17.46 -6.11 14.65
C LEU A 29 16.63 -5.91 15.92
N THR A 30 16.51 -6.93 16.77
CA THR A 30 15.85 -6.82 18.08
C THR A 30 16.61 -5.91 19.06
N ARG A 31 17.89 -5.65 18.80
CA ARG A 31 18.69 -4.70 19.60
C ARG A 31 18.42 -3.25 19.18
N LEU A 32 18.38 -3.00 17.87
CA LEU A 32 18.16 -1.65 17.31
C LEU A 32 16.72 -1.18 17.54
N PHE A 33 15.76 -2.09 17.51
CA PHE A 33 14.34 -1.76 17.61
C PHE A 33 13.68 -2.51 18.77
N PRO A 34 12.89 -1.83 19.62
CA PRO A 34 12.03 -2.50 20.61
C PRO A 34 11.16 -3.56 19.92
N ALA A 35 10.92 -4.71 20.55
CA ALA A 35 10.20 -5.84 19.94
C ALA A 35 8.89 -5.46 19.23
N LYS A 36 8.15 -4.48 19.78
CA LYS A 36 6.92 -3.93 19.18
C LYS A 36 7.16 -3.12 17.89
N ARG A 37 8.31 -2.45 17.77
CA ARG A 37 8.76 -1.69 16.58
C ARG A 37 9.55 -2.56 15.59
N THR A 38 10.20 -3.63 16.04
CA THR A 38 10.96 -4.57 15.19
C THR A 38 10.08 -5.13 14.08
N ARG A 39 8.82 -5.47 14.37
CA ARG A 39 7.84 -5.89 13.37
C ARG A 39 7.67 -4.85 12.25
N ASN A 40 7.55 -3.56 12.60
CA ASN A 40 7.37 -2.49 11.62
C ASN A 40 8.61 -2.27 10.77
N VAL A 41 9.78 -2.39 11.39
CA VAL A 41 11.05 -2.29 10.66
C VAL A 41 11.24 -3.47 9.73
N LEU A 42 10.93 -4.70 10.16
CA LEU A 42 10.90 -5.89 9.29
C LEU A 42 9.97 -5.69 8.10
N PHE A 43 8.76 -5.18 8.31
CA PHE A 43 7.85 -4.87 7.21
C PHE A 43 8.40 -3.79 6.28
N GLY A 44 8.97 -2.71 6.82
CA GLY A 44 9.58 -1.64 6.03
C GLY A 44 10.76 -2.14 5.18
N ILE A 45 11.68 -2.89 5.79
CA ILE A 45 12.80 -3.53 5.10
C ILE A 45 12.28 -4.53 4.05
N GLY A 46 11.28 -5.35 4.39
CA GLY A 46 10.68 -6.30 3.47
C GLY A 46 10.05 -5.63 2.25
N VAL A 47 9.32 -4.52 2.44
CA VAL A 47 8.76 -3.73 1.34
C VAL A 47 9.85 -3.06 0.51
N MET A 48 10.88 -2.48 1.14
CA MET A 48 12.01 -1.89 0.42
C MET A 48 12.76 -2.94 -0.39
N LEU A 49 13.00 -4.12 0.18
CA LEU A 49 13.66 -5.24 -0.49
C LEU A 49 12.79 -5.77 -1.63
N PHE A 50 11.48 -5.90 -1.43
CA PHE A 50 10.54 -6.27 -2.49
C PHE A 50 10.55 -5.25 -3.64
N LEU A 51 10.50 -3.94 -3.35
CA LEU A 51 10.59 -2.90 -4.36
C LEU A 51 11.93 -2.93 -5.10
N MET A 52 13.04 -3.06 -4.37
CA MET A 52 14.37 -3.20 -4.95
C MET A 52 14.45 -4.39 -5.89
N LEU A 53 13.99 -5.57 -5.46
CA LEU A 53 13.95 -6.77 -6.29
C LEU A 53 13.03 -6.58 -7.50
N TYR A 54 11.85 -5.99 -7.33
CA TYR A 54 10.93 -5.71 -8.42
C TYR A 54 11.58 -4.82 -9.49
N PHE A 55 12.20 -3.70 -9.09
CA PHE A 55 12.86 -2.80 -10.03
C PHE A 55 14.13 -3.39 -10.65
N LEU A 56 14.88 -4.19 -9.89
CA LEU A 56 16.06 -4.89 -10.40
C LEU A 56 15.65 -5.93 -11.44
N VAL A 57 14.66 -6.78 -11.14
CA VAL A 57 14.12 -7.76 -12.08
C VAL A 57 13.57 -7.06 -13.32
N LYS A 58 12.77 -5.99 -13.15
CA LYS A 58 12.20 -5.26 -14.27
C LYS A 58 13.24 -4.49 -15.10
N GLY A 59 14.30 -3.98 -14.48
CA GLY A 59 15.39 -3.30 -15.16
C GLY A 59 16.33 -4.25 -15.89
N LEU A 60 16.44 -5.50 -15.43
CA LEU A 60 17.26 -6.54 -16.05
C LEU A 60 16.52 -7.38 -17.09
N ILE A 61 15.20 -7.51 -17.02
CA ILE A 61 14.41 -8.12 -18.10
C ILE A 61 14.49 -7.19 -19.32
N PRO A 62 15.14 -7.61 -20.42
CA PRO A 62 15.12 -6.84 -21.66
C PRO A 62 13.67 -6.74 -22.13
N GLN A 63 13.25 -5.55 -22.57
CA GLN A 63 11.87 -5.30 -22.99
C GLN A 63 11.46 -6.00 -24.31
N ASP A 64 12.36 -6.81 -24.89
CA ASP A 64 12.08 -7.69 -26.02
C ASP A 64 11.51 -9.05 -25.54
N ILE A 65 10.27 -9.02 -25.05
CA ILE A 65 9.50 -10.21 -24.64
C ILE A 65 8.87 -10.91 -25.87
N SER A 66 9.20 -10.46 -27.09
CA SER A 66 8.63 -10.94 -28.34
C SER A 66 9.10 -12.33 -28.75
N THR A 67 10.14 -12.91 -28.12
CA THR A 67 10.57 -14.29 -28.36
C THR A 67 10.80 -15.08 -27.06
N PRO A 68 10.27 -16.32 -26.95
CA PRO A 68 10.52 -17.22 -25.82
C PRO A 68 12.02 -17.49 -25.56
N GLU A 69 12.83 -17.43 -26.61
CA GLU A 69 14.28 -17.63 -26.57
C GLU A 69 15.02 -16.47 -25.87
N GLY A 70 14.57 -15.23 -26.06
CA GLY A 70 15.13 -14.05 -25.38
C GLY A 70 14.93 -14.10 -23.86
N PHE A 71 13.77 -14.62 -23.42
CA PHE A 71 13.47 -14.84 -22.00
C PHE A 71 14.38 -15.93 -21.40
N ILE A 72 14.53 -17.06 -22.10
CA ILE A 72 15.39 -18.16 -21.66
C ILE A 72 16.87 -17.71 -21.60
N ASN A 73 17.35 -16.99 -22.61
CA ASN A 73 18.71 -16.46 -22.63
C ASN A 73 18.94 -15.40 -21.54
N SER A 74 17.95 -14.55 -21.24
CA SER A 74 18.02 -13.60 -20.13
C SER A 74 18.10 -14.34 -18.79
N ILE A 75 17.29 -15.37 -18.57
CA ILE A 75 17.37 -16.23 -17.38
C ILE A 75 18.74 -16.90 -17.27
N MET A 76 19.28 -17.42 -18.38
CA MET A 76 20.61 -18.03 -18.39
C MET A 76 21.74 -17.02 -18.17
N SER A 77 21.54 -15.74 -18.48
CA SER A 77 22.49 -14.66 -18.18
C SER A 77 22.55 -14.26 -16.71
N PHE A 78 21.55 -14.63 -15.88
CA PHE A 78 21.59 -14.47 -14.42
C PHE A 78 22.60 -15.40 -13.72
N LYS A 79 23.44 -16.12 -14.48
CA LYS A 79 24.54 -16.89 -13.94
C LYS A 79 25.38 -15.95 -13.07
N THR A 80 25.34 -16.20 -11.76
CA THR A 80 25.95 -15.32 -10.79
C THR A 80 27.45 -15.58 -10.81
N GLU A 81 28.19 -14.85 -11.65
CA GLU A 81 29.64 -15.03 -11.84
C GLU A 81 30.48 -14.43 -10.71
N SER A 82 29.85 -13.90 -9.65
CA SER A 82 30.59 -13.33 -8.52
C SER A 82 31.24 -14.45 -7.68
N PRO A 83 32.58 -14.52 -7.62
CA PRO A 83 33.28 -15.61 -6.94
C PRO A 83 33.05 -15.65 -5.42
N MET A 84 32.49 -14.58 -4.84
CA MET A 84 32.26 -14.45 -3.39
C MET A 84 30.88 -14.93 -2.94
N LEU A 85 29.98 -15.26 -3.87
CA LEU A 85 28.61 -15.64 -3.51
C LEU A 85 28.50 -17.15 -3.22
N PRO A 86 27.74 -17.54 -2.16
CA PRO A 86 27.53 -18.96 -1.88
C PRO A 86 26.82 -19.72 -3.01
N SER A 87 26.03 -19.03 -3.83
CA SER A 87 25.43 -19.62 -5.04
C SER A 87 26.49 -20.08 -6.03
N TYR A 88 27.55 -19.30 -6.24
CA TYR A 88 28.67 -19.64 -7.13
C TYR A 88 29.37 -20.91 -6.66
N TRP A 89 29.67 -21.02 -5.36
CA TRP A 89 30.33 -22.20 -4.78
C TRP A 89 29.51 -23.49 -4.93
N ILE A 90 28.18 -23.42 -4.87
CA ILE A 90 27.32 -24.59 -5.12
C ILE A 90 27.39 -25.01 -6.58
N THR A 91 27.29 -24.05 -7.51
CA THR A 91 27.40 -24.34 -8.95
C THR A 91 28.73 -25.01 -9.27
N GLU A 92 29.85 -24.49 -8.77
CA GLU A 92 31.18 -25.07 -9.00
C GLU A 92 31.43 -26.38 -8.24
N ALA A 93 30.71 -26.64 -7.15
CA ALA A 93 30.74 -27.96 -6.49
C ALA A 93 29.92 -29.02 -7.27
N VAL A 94 28.78 -28.65 -7.83
CA VAL A 94 27.79 -29.59 -8.40
C VAL A 94 27.98 -29.82 -9.90
N PHE A 95 28.26 -28.77 -10.68
CA PHE A 95 28.33 -28.87 -12.15
C PHE A 95 29.48 -29.74 -12.67
N PRO A 96 30.70 -29.71 -12.10
CA PRO A 96 31.77 -30.61 -12.51
C PRO A 96 31.43 -32.09 -12.29
N ALA A 97 30.71 -32.40 -11.20
CA ALA A 97 30.24 -33.74 -10.91
C ALA A 97 29.16 -34.22 -11.91
N LEU A 98 28.36 -33.30 -12.47
CA LEU A 98 27.40 -33.58 -13.54
C LEU A 98 28.10 -33.85 -14.88
N LYS A 99 29.14 -33.06 -15.21
CA LYS A 99 29.90 -33.18 -16.47
C LYS A 99 30.93 -34.32 -16.47
N LYS A 100 31.07 -35.07 -15.36
CA LYS A 100 32.14 -36.07 -15.13
C LYS A 100 33.56 -35.50 -15.34
N SER A 101 33.74 -34.20 -15.14
CA SER A 101 35.05 -33.56 -15.18
C SER A 101 35.79 -33.74 -13.84
N SER A 102 37.05 -33.29 -13.74
CA SER A 102 37.81 -33.32 -12.49
C SER A 102 37.02 -32.64 -11.36
N PHE A 103 36.76 -33.41 -10.30
CA PHE A 103 36.04 -32.92 -9.14
C PHE A 103 37.01 -32.20 -8.20
N SER A 104 36.73 -30.94 -7.87
CA SER A 104 37.50 -30.19 -6.89
C SER A 104 36.80 -30.18 -5.54
N PHE A 105 37.44 -30.76 -4.52
CA PHE A 105 36.95 -30.74 -3.13
C PHE A 105 36.96 -29.34 -2.50
N PHE A 106 37.60 -28.37 -3.15
CA PHE A 106 37.78 -27.01 -2.65
C PHE A 106 36.45 -26.31 -2.36
N TYR A 107 35.50 -26.32 -3.31
CA TYR A 107 34.24 -25.58 -3.17
C TYR A 107 33.30 -26.15 -2.09
N PRO A 108 33.13 -27.49 -1.95
CA PRO A 108 32.43 -28.07 -0.80
C PRO A 108 33.07 -27.69 0.55
N ILE A 109 34.40 -27.66 0.65
CA ILE A 109 35.11 -27.30 1.88
C ILE A 109 34.89 -25.82 2.22
N ILE A 110 34.91 -24.94 1.23
CA ILE A 110 34.56 -23.51 1.42
C ILE A 110 33.13 -23.37 1.92
N LEU A 111 32.18 -24.11 1.34
CA LEU A 111 30.79 -24.10 1.79
C LEU A 111 30.66 -24.54 3.25
N LEU A 112 31.37 -25.62 3.63
CA LEU A 112 31.37 -26.14 4.99
C LEU A 112 31.97 -25.13 5.97
N SER A 113 33.13 -24.55 5.64
CA SER A 113 33.79 -23.55 6.48
C SER A 113 32.92 -22.31 6.70
N ASN A 114 32.28 -21.79 5.64
CA ASN A 114 31.37 -20.65 5.75
C ASN A 114 30.09 -21.02 6.53
N ALA A 115 29.53 -22.21 6.32
CA ALA A 115 28.36 -22.67 7.07
C ALA A 115 28.64 -22.72 8.58
N LEU A 116 29.78 -23.31 8.97
CA LEU A 116 30.21 -23.35 10.36
C LEU A 116 30.48 -21.94 10.92
N PHE A 117 31.13 -21.07 10.15
CA PHE A 117 31.39 -19.69 10.54
C PHE A 117 30.09 -18.92 10.85
N PHE A 118 29.09 -18.96 9.95
CA PHE A 118 27.83 -18.26 10.17
C PHE A 118 26.98 -18.86 11.29
N LEU A 119 27.06 -20.18 11.52
CA LEU A 119 26.44 -20.82 12.68
C LEU A 119 27.08 -20.34 14.00
N LEU A 120 28.41 -20.33 14.09
CA LEU A 120 29.12 -19.81 15.25
C LEU A 120 28.82 -18.32 15.47
N LEU A 121 28.75 -17.53 14.40
CA LEU A 121 28.35 -16.12 14.48
C LEU A 121 26.92 -15.97 15.04
N SER A 122 26.01 -16.87 14.63
CA SER A 122 24.63 -16.89 15.13
C SER A 122 24.52 -17.28 16.59
N GLU A 123 25.29 -18.26 17.02
CA GLU A 123 25.33 -18.70 18.42
C GLU A 123 25.93 -17.61 19.31
N THR A 124 27.06 -17.02 18.92
CA THR A 124 27.71 -15.93 19.67
C THR A 124 26.81 -14.69 19.76
N ALA A 125 26.15 -14.30 18.67
CA ALA A 125 25.16 -13.23 18.69
C ALA A 125 23.97 -13.58 19.60
N GLY A 126 23.51 -14.83 19.55
CA GLY A 126 22.47 -15.36 20.40
C GLY A 126 22.84 -15.24 21.88
N LEU A 127 23.94 -15.84 22.30
CA LEU A 127 24.41 -15.82 23.69
C LEU A 127 24.66 -14.40 24.21
N MET A 128 25.25 -13.52 23.38
CA MET A 128 25.53 -12.14 23.77
C MET A 128 24.26 -11.31 23.95
N PHE A 129 23.27 -11.48 23.08
CA PHE A 129 22.09 -10.60 23.05
C PHE A 129 20.84 -11.19 23.69
N TYR A 130 20.78 -12.50 23.96
CA TYR A 130 19.57 -13.19 24.43
C TYR A 130 18.98 -12.55 25.68
N ARG A 131 19.79 -12.38 26.75
CA ARG A 131 19.32 -11.80 28.02
C ARG A 131 18.76 -10.38 27.85
N VAL A 132 19.54 -9.51 27.22
CA VAL A 132 19.15 -8.10 27.01
C VAL A 132 17.90 -7.99 26.12
N ASN A 133 17.79 -8.83 25.09
CA ASN A 133 16.61 -8.85 24.22
C ASN A 133 15.37 -9.36 24.97
N THR A 134 15.50 -10.38 25.83
CA THR A 134 14.39 -10.90 26.63
C THR A 134 13.88 -9.90 27.66
N GLU A 135 14.76 -9.12 28.30
CA GLU A 135 14.37 -8.06 29.24
C GLU A 135 13.59 -6.92 28.55
N ARG A 136 13.93 -6.59 27.30
CA ARG A 136 13.22 -5.58 26.51
C ARG A 136 11.85 -6.04 25.99
N ILE A 137 11.60 -7.34 25.95
CA ILE A 137 10.29 -7.89 25.58
C ILE A 137 9.31 -7.79 26.76
N GLN A 138 9.82 -7.80 28.00
CA GLN A 138 8.97 -7.56 29.16
C GLN A 138 8.44 -6.13 29.11
N PRO A 139 7.10 -5.95 29.17
CA PRO A 139 6.49 -4.63 29.19
C PRO A 139 6.76 -4.00 30.57
N SER A 140 7.97 -3.47 30.78
CA SER A 140 8.14 -2.49 31.84
C SER A 140 7.28 -1.29 31.45
N GLY A 141 6.43 -0.85 32.38
CA GLY A 141 5.55 0.28 32.17
C GLY A 141 6.38 1.53 31.93
N GLU A 142 6.78 1.77 30.68
CA GLU A 142 7.39 3.03 30.27
C GLU A 142 6.40 4.12 30.68
N ARG A 143 6.76 4.89 31.71
CA ARG A 143 6.10 6.16 32.01
C ARG A 143 6.08 6.93 30.70
N VAL A 144 4.89 7.15 30.16
CA VAL A 144 4.69 7.91 28.93
C VAL A 144 5.37 9.27 29.13
N LYS A 145 6.60 9.41 28.61
CA LYS A 145 7.27 10.71 28.57
C LYS A 145 6.37 11.58 27.69
N ARG A 146 5.70 12.54 28.33
CA ARG A 146 4.93 13.56 27.63
C ARG A 146 5.91 14.22 26.65
N GLY A 147 5.69 14.04 25.35
CA GLY A 147 6.56 14.57 24.31
C GLY A 147 6.63 16.11 24.36
N ILE A 148 7.33 16.71 23.40
CA ILE A 148 7.61 18.16 23.35
C ILE A 148 6.31 19.02 23.36
N LEU A 149 5.17 18.47 22.91
CA LEU A 149 3.82 19.09 23.00
C LEU A 149 3.04 18.73 24.28
N GLY A 150 3.70 18.26 25.33
CA GLY A 150 3.08 17.68 26.53
C GLY A 150 2.20 18.61 27.38
N GLY A 151 2.14 19.91 27.05
CA GLY A 151 1.31 20.92 27.70
C GLY A 151 0.22 21.54 26.82
N TYR A 152 0.19 21.26 25.52
CA TYR A 152 -0.83 21.81 24.63
C TYR A 152 -2.01 20.84 24.55
N TYR A 153 -3.06 21.13 25.32
CA TYR A 153 -4.35 20.48 25.15
C TYR A 153 -5.07 21.20 24.00
N PRO A 154 -5.23 20.55 22.84
CA PRO A 154 -6.01 21.14 21.76
C PRO A 154 -7.43 21.40 22.27
N GLU A 155 -8.08 22.46 21.77
CA GLU A 155 -9.50 22.69 22.03
C GLU A 155 -10.32 21.40 21.82
N MET A 156 -11.44 21.26 22.52
CA MET A 156 -12.33 20.10 22.48
C MET A 156 -12.60 19.58 21.05
N ASN A 157 -12.65 20.49 20.07
CA ASN A 157 -12.87 20.19 18.66
C ASN A 157 -11.68 19.52 17.96
N THR A 158 -10.44 19.90 18.31
CA THR A 158 -9.21 19.35 17.71
C THR A 158 -8.66 18.17 18.51
N ALA A 159 -9.09 18.00 19.76
CA ALA A 159 -8.68 16.89 20.62
C ALA A 159 -8.99 15.52 20.02
N MET A 160 -10.16 15.34 19.39
CA MET A 160 -10.55 14.09 18.74
C MET A 160 -9.69 13.78 17.51
N PHE A 161 -9.44 14.79 16.66
CA PHE A 161 -8.59 14.64 15.48
C PHE A 161 -7.14 14.32 15.88
N TYR A 162 -6.63 15.01 16.90
CA TYR A 162 -5.29 14.79 17.42
C TYR A 162 -5.13 13.43 18.09
N LYS A 163 -6.17 12.93 18.76
CA LYS A 163 -6.23 11.56 19.27
C LYS A 163 -6.06 10.56 18.12
N ASP A 164 -6.79 10.71 17.03
CA ASP A 164 -6.72 9.80 15.89
C ASP A 164 -5.34 9.82 15.21
N ILE A 165 -4.73 11.00 15.06
CA ILE A 165 -3.34 11.11 14.59
C ILE A 165 -2.39 10.37 15.52
N LYS A 166 -2.47 10.59 16.83
CA LYS A 166 -1.61 9.90 17.80
C LYS A 166 -1.80 8.39 17.76
N THR A 167 -3.04 7.92 17.63
CA THR A 167 -3.35 6.49 17.51
C THR A 167 -2.77 5.93 16.22
N PHE A 168 -2.85 6.65 15.11
CA PHE A 168 -2.22 6.27 13.83
C PHE A 168 -0.71 6.10 13.96
N PHE A 169 0.00 7.08 14.52
CA PHE A 169 1.45 6.98 14.75
C PHE A 169 1.84 5.87 15.74
N ARG A 170 0.92 5.43 16.59
CA ARG A 170 1.13 4.36 17.56
C ARG A 170 0.79 2.97 17.02
N ASP A 171 -0.12 2.88 16.04
CA ASP A 171 -0.55 1.61 15.47
C ASP A 171 0.34 1.17 14.31
N ALA A 172 1.29 0.30 14.67
CA ALA A 172 2.12 -0.49 13.78
C ALA A 172 1.41 -1.08 12.54
N GLY A 173 0.17 -1.56 12.70
CA GLY A 173 -0.59 -2.19 11.62
C GLY A 173 -0.91 -1.20 10.50
N GLN A 174 -1.29 0.03 10.84
CA GLN A 174 -1.66 1.05 9.87
C GLN A 174 -0.45 1.54 9.07
N TRP A 175 0.71 1.71 9.71
CA TRP A 175 1.96 2.06 9.03
C TRP A 175 2.34 1.04 7.97
N SER A 176 2.27 -0.25 8.31
CA SER A 176 2.61 -1.31 7.37
C SER A 176 1.73 -1.27 6.11
N GLN A 177 0.44 -0.96 6.27
CA GLN A 177 -0.49 -0.85 5.14
C GLN A 177 -0.19 0.38 4.27
N VAL A 178 0.17 1.52 4.86
CA VAL A 178 0.57 2.71 4.09
C VAL A 178 1.82 2.44 3.27
N PHE A 179 2.82 1.76 3.82
CA PHE A 179 4.03 1.38 3.07
C PHE A 179 3.70 0.45 1.89
N ILE A 180 2.85 -0.55 2.11
CA ILE A 180 2.42 -1.48 1.04
C ILE A 180 1.67 -0.71 -0.06
N ILE A 181 0.74 0.18 0.32
CA ILE A 181 -0.01 0.99 -0.65
C ILE A 181 0.92 1.94 -1.41
N GLY A 182 1.87 2.58 -0.73
CA GLY A 182 2.88 3.43 -1.36
C GLY A 182 3.76 2.67 -2.35
N ALA A 183 4.16 1.45 -2.01
CA ALA A 183 4.90 0.55 -2.91
C ALA A 183 4.08 0.21 -4.16
N LEU A 184 2.80 -0.15 -3.99
CA LEU A 184 1.90 -0.44 -5.11
C LEU A 184 1.67 0.79 -6.00
N ILE A 185 1.57 1.99 -5.42
CA ILE A 185 1.46 3.25 -6.16
C ILE A 185 2.72 3.51 -6.99
N MET A 186 3.91 3.28 -6.42
CA MET A 186 5.16 3.45 -7.17
C MET A 186 5.22 2.50 -8.37
N ILE A 187 4.82 1.23 -8.17
CA ILE A 187 4.70 0.24 -9.24
C ILE A 187 3.71 0.70 -10.30
N TYR A 188 2.56 1.22 -9.87
CA TYR A 188 1.52 1.75 -10.76
C TYR A 188 2.01 2.92 -11.62
N VAL A 189 2.65 3.93 -11.02
CA VAL A 189 3.23 5.09 -11.75
C VAL A 189 4.26 4.62 -12.77
N TYR A 190 5.15 3.70 -12.37
CA TYR A 190 6.16 3.17 -13.26
C TYR A 190 5.55 2.38 -14.44
N ASN A 191 4.47 1.64 -14.19
CA ASN A 191 3.78 0.89 -15.25
C ASN A 191 3.21 1.84 -16.32
N PHE A 192 2.64 2.98 -15.95
CA PHE A 192 2.17 3.99 -16.90
C PHE A 192 3.30 4.59 -17.75
N LYS A 193 4.46 4.89 -17.15
CA LYS A 193 5.64 5.35 -17.89
C LYS A 193 6.14 4.33 -18.92
N SER A 194 5.93 3.05 -18.65
CA SER A 194 6.41 1.96 -19.53
C SER A 194 5.53 1.77 -20.77
N ILE A 195 4.34 2.38 -20.83
CA ILE A 195 3.45 2.27 -21.98
C ILE A 195 4.01 3.15 -23.10
N PRO A 196 4.33 2.60 -24.29
CA PRO A 196 4.85 3.39 -25.41
C PRO A 196 3.72 4.20 -26.07
N ILE A 197 3.26 5.26 -25.39
CA ILE A 197 2.19 6.15 -25.88
C ILE A 197 2.56 6.75 -27.23
N ASN A 198 3.85 7.01 -27.46
CA ASN A 198 4.39 7.52 -28.72
C ASN A 198 4.25 6.51 -29.88
N ALA A 199 4.28 5.20 -29.61
CA ALA A 199 4.04 4.18 -30.64
C ALA A 199 2.56 4.10 -31.05
N LEU A 200 1.64 4.52 -30.18
CA LEU A 200 0.20 4.60 -30.46
C LEU A 200 -0.24 5.99 -30.99
N SER A 201 0.71 6.90 -31.26
CA SER A 201 0.43 8.27 -31.72
C SER A 201 -0.33 8.37 -33.05
N GLY A 202 -0.47 7.27 -33.80
CA GLY A 202 -1.29 7.18 -34.99
C GLY A 202 -2.81 7.19 -34.74
N PHE A 203 -3.27 6.96 -33.50
CA PHE A 203 -4.68 7.04 -33.14
C PHE A 203 -5.04 8.41 -32.55
N PRO A 204 -6.03 9.12 -33.12
CA PRO A 204 -6.50 10.37 -32.53
C PRO A 204 -7.08 10.12 -31.13
N PHE A 205 -6.86 11.05 -30.21
CA PHE A 205 -7.38 11.04 -28.83
C PHE A 205 -6.84 9.95 -27.88
N ILE A 206 -5.76 9.24 -28.27
CA ILE A 206 -5.24 8.15 -27.43
C ILE A 206 -4.76 8.65 -26.05
N LYS A 207 -4.17 9.86 -25.99
CA LYS A 207 -3.66 10.43 -24.75
C LYS A 207 -4.81 10.73 -23.77
N GLU A 208 -5.91 11.27 -24.29
CA GLU A 208 -7.08 11.66 -23.51
C GLU A 208 -7.85 10.44 -23.01
N ILE A 209 -7.98 9.41 -23.85
CA ILE A 209 -8.51 8.11 -23.42
C ILE A 209 -7.64 7.52 -22.31
N MET A 210 -6.31 7.58 -22.45
CA MET A 210 -5.40 7.06 -21.43
C MET A 210 -5.49 7.84 -20.11
N VAL A 211 -5.65 9.17 -20.15
CA VAL A 211 -5.90 9.98 -18.95
C VAL A 211 -7.23 9.60 -18.28
N LEU A 212 -8.29 9.37 -19.07
CA LEU A 212 -9.58 8.89 -18.55
C LEU A 212 -9.45 7.50 -17.89
N VAL A 213 -8.72 6.58 -18.53
CA VAL A 213 -8.44 5.24 -17.97
C VAL A 213 -7.63 5.36 -16.67
N ASN A 214 -6.64 6.26 -16.62
CA ASN A 214 -5.89 6.56 -15.41
C ASN A 214 -6.80 7.10 -14.29
N LEU A 215 -7.77 7.95 -14.62
CA LEU A 215 -8.77 8.42 -13.67
C LEU A 215 -9.65 7.27 -13.13
N VAL A 216 -10.08 6.34 -13.98
CA VAL A 216 -10.86 5.15 -13.54
C VAL A 216 -10.04 4.28 -12.59
N LEU A 217 -8.78 3.98 -12.94
CA LEU A 217 -7.89 3.17 -12.12
C LEU A 217 -7.53 3.87 -10.81
N SER A 218 -7.30 5.18 -10.83
CA SER A 218 -7.07 5.96 -9.61
C SER A 218 -8.32 6.00 -8.73
N GLY A 219 -9.53 6.08 -9.29
CA GLY A 219 -10.78 5.99 -8.53
C GLY A 219 -11.01 4.62 -7.88
N LEU A 220 -10.55 3.53 -8.51
CA LEU A 220 -10.49 2.19 -7.90
C LEU A 220 -9.54 2.16 -6.69
N VAL A 221 -8.35 2.72 -6.85
CA VAL A 221 -7.37 2.85 -5.75
C VAL A 221 -7.97 3.68 -4.61
N LEU A 222 -8.58 4.82 -4.91
CA LEU A 222 -9.26 5.68 -3.93
C LEU A 222 -10.33 4.91 -3.15
N SER A 223 -11.16 4.10 -3.83
CA SER A 223 -12.20 3.29 -3.18
C SER A 223 -11.60 2.24 -2.24
N ALA A 224 -10.54 1.54 -2.67
CA ALA A 224 -9.87 0.51 -1.87
C ALA A 224 -9.10 1.09 -0.68
N VAL A 225 -8.45 2.24 -0.84
CA VAL A 225 -7.74 2.95 0.24
C VAL A 225 -8.76 3.52 1.25
N SER A 226 -9.86 4.08 0.76
CA SER A 226 -10.94 4.61 1.60
C SER A 226 -11.61 3.53 2.43
N ALA A 227 -11.78 2.31 1.89
CA ALA A 227 -12.32 1.18 2.65
C ALA A 227 -11.43 0.83 3.86
N ARG A 228 -10.11 0.84 3.66
CA ARG A 228 -9.14 0.46 4.70
C ARG A 228 -8.96 1.50 5.78
N PHE A 229 -8.86 2.79 5.41
CA PHE A 229 -8.56 3.84 6.39
C PHE A 229 -9.79 4.59 6.85
N ILE A 230 -10.69 4.96 5.92
CA ILE A 230 -11.80 5.87 6.22
C ILE A 230 -12.99 5.09 6.77
N TYR A 231 -13.45 4.04 6.07
CA TYR A 231 -14.56 3.20 6.51
C TYR A 231 -14.25 2.49 7.83
N ALA A 232 -13.05 1.91 7.95
CA ALA A 232 -12.67 1.22 9.18
C ALA A 232 -12.45 2.19 10.37
N SER A 233 -12.19 3.49 10.14
CA SER A 233 -11.83 4.46 11.20
C SER A 233 -12.83 4.56 12.34
N VAL A 234 -14.12 4.38 12.06
CA VAL A 234 -15.18 4.41 13.07
C VAL A 234 -15.15 3.14 13.91
N SER A 235 -14.93 1.99 13.28
CA SER A 235 -14.86 0.69 13.95
C SER A 235 -13.60 0.54 14.80
N LEU A 236 -12.52 1.25 14.47
CA LEU A 236 -11.27 1.28 15.24
C LEU A 236 -11.41 1.83 16.66
N GLU A 237 -12.50 2.54 16.97
CA GLU A 237 -12.80 2.91 18.37
C GLU A 237 -13.05 1.68 19.24
N GLY A 238 -13.43 0.56 18.62
CA GLY A 238 -13.58 -0.74 19.25
C GLY A 238 -14.56 -0.72 20.43
N GLN A 239 -14.27 -1.53 21.44
CA GLN A 239 -15.10 -1.65 22.64
C GLN A 239 -15.10 -0.37 23.50
N ALA A 240 -14.14 0.54 23.30
CA ALA A 240 -14.07 1.80 24.05
C ALA A 240 -15.03 2.89 23.53
N PHE A 241 -15.87 2.58 22.54
CA PHE A 241 -16.83 3.53 21.99
C PHE A 241 -17.82 4.10 23.03
N TRP A 242 -18.13 3.34 24.10
CA TRP A 242 -18.99 3.82 25.18
C TRP A 242 -18.44 5.09 25.85
N LEU A 243 -17.11 5.23 25.96
CA LEU A 243 -16.47 6.40 26.57
C LEU A 243 -16.73 7.68 25.75
N ILE A 244 -16.80 7.55 24.42
CA ILE A 244 -17.11 8.66 23.52
C ILE A 244 -18.58 9.06 23.69
N ARG A 245 -19.48 8.10 23.89
CA ARG A 245 -20.91 8.35 24.11
C ARG A 245 -21.19 9.06 25.45
N THR A 246 -20.42 8.74 26.49
CA THR A 246 -20.53 9.41 27.80
C THR A 246 -19.79 10.75 27.83
N SER A 247 -18.93 11.03 26.85
CA SER A 247 -18.22 12.30 26.75
C SER A 247 -19.14 13.42 26.26
N PRO A 248 -18.90 14.70 26.63
CA PRO A 248 -19.69 15.84 26.17
C PRO A 248 -19.39 16.23 24.70
N VAL A 249 -19.15 15.25 23.83
CA VAL A 249 -18.84 15.45 22.41
C VAL A 249 -20.04 15.06 21.56
N ASP A 250 -20.52 16.01 20.74
CA ASP A 250 -21.59 15.73 19.78
C ASP A 250 -21.17 14.68 18.73
N MET A 251 -22.08 13.76 18.39
CA MET A 251 -21.85 12.76 17.33
C MET A 251 -21.53 13.40 15.96
N ASN A 252 -22.08 14.60 15.71
CA ASN A 252 -21.74 15.42 14.54
C ASN A 252 -20.23 15.74 14.48
N ARG A 253 -19.65 16.12 15.62
CA ARG A 253 -18.24 16.49 15.73
C ARG A 253 -17.36 15.26 15.59
N PHE A 254 -17.78 14.14 16.17
CA PHE A 254 -17.11 12.85 16.02
C PHE A 254 -16.97 12.44 14.54
N ILE A 255 -18.08 12.43 13.78
CA ILE A 255 -18.05 12.05 12.36
C ILE A 255 -17.21 13.04 11.54
N ARG A 256 -17.32 14.36 11.78
CA ARG A 256 -16.49 15.36 11.08
C ARG A 256 -15.01 15.18 11.37
N SER A 257 -14.64 14.87 12.61
CA SER A 257 -13.26 14.57 12.98
C SER A 257 -12.73 13.35 12.24
N LYS A 258 -13.52 12.27 12.17
CA LYS A 258 -13.17 11.05 11.42
C LYS A 258 -13.06 11.30 9.92
N PHE A 259 -13.95 12.13 9.38
CA PHE A 259 -13.88 12.57 7.98
C PHE A 259 -12.58 13.31 7.71
N LEU A 260 -12.23 14.33 8.50
CA LEU A 260 -10.99 15.08 8.31
C LEU A 260 -9.74 14.20 8.48
N TYR A 261 -9.74 13.29 9.45
CA TYR A 261 -8.67 12.33 9.68
C TYR A 261 -8.41 11.44 8.44
N GLY A 262 -9.46 10.95 7.79
CA GLY A 262 -9.33 10.15 6.58
C GLY A 262 -9.08 10.96 5.31
N PHE A 263 -9.81 12.07 5.15
CA PHE A 263 -9.82 12.90 3.95
C PHE A 263 -8.46 13.52 3.64
N ILE A 264 -7.78 14.11 4.63
CA ILE A 264 -6.50 14.80 4.42
C ILE A 264 -5.42 13.86 3.84
N PRO A 265 -5.07 12.73 4.50
CA PRO A 265 -4.00 11.86 3.99
C PRO A 265 -4.38 11.18 2.69
N VAL A 266 -5.64 10.75 2.51
CA VAL A 266 -6.08 10.09 1.28
C VAL A 266 -6.08 11.05 0.11
N THR A 267 -6.57 12.29 0.28
CA THR A 267 -6.56 13.30 -0.78
C THR A 267 -5.13 13.66 -1.18
N LEU A 268 -4.23 13.84 -0.22
CA LEU A 268 -2.82 14.10 -0.51
C LEU A 268 -2.20 12.96 -1.34
N LEU A 269 -2.43 11.71 -0.93
CA LEU A 269 -1.96 10.53 -1.63
C LEU A 269 -2.51 10.47 -3.06
N MET A 270 -3.80 10.71 -3.25
CA MET A 270 -4.45 10.65 -4.58
C MET A 270 -4.01 11.78 -5.51
N LEU A 271 -3.83 12.99 -4.99
CA LEU A 271 -3.32 14.12 -5.78
C LEU A 271 -1.89 13.85 -6.25
N ILE A 272 -1.02 13.35 -5.36
CA ILE A 272 0.36 12.97 -5.74
C ILE A 272 0.34 11.85 -6.78
N LEU A 273 -0.46 10.81 -6.56
CA LEU A 273 -0.59 9.68 -7.49
C LEU A 273 -0.97 10.16 -8.90
N VAL A 274 -2.05 10.95 -9.00
CA VAL A 274 -2.60 11.40 -10.28
C VAL A 274 -1.64 12.38 -10.97
N PHE A 275 -1.07 13.31 -10.21
CA PHE A 275 -0.05 14.23 -10.72
C PHE A 275 1.16 13.49 -11.32
N LEU A 276 1.72 12.52 -10.58
CA LEU A 276 2.86 11.73 -11.04
C LEU A 276 2.52 10.89 -12.27
N THR A 277 1.33 10.28 -12.31
CA THR A 277 0.91 9.50 -13.49
C THR A 277 0.69 10.36 -14.72
N ASN A 278 0.05 11.51 -14.58
CA ASN A 278 -0.18 12.41 -15.71
C ASN A 278 1.15 12.99 -16.23
N LEU A 279 2.10 13.27 -15.34
CA LEU A 279 3.45 13.67 -15.71
C LEU A 279 4.18 12.53 -16.44
N ALA A 280 4.05 11.29 -15.97
CA ALA A 280 4.63 10.12 -16.61
C ALA A 280 4.06 9.83 -18.01
N MET A 281 2.90 10.41 -18.35
CA MET A 281 2.20 10.22 -19.62
C MET A 281 2.33 11.42 -20.58
N ASP A 282 3.11 12.45 -20.20
CA ASP A 282 3.23 13.70 -20.97
C ASP A 282 1.86 14.29 -21.36
N ALA A 283 0.94 14.35 -20.39
CA ALA A 283 -0.40 14.90 -20.56
C ALA A 283 -0.38 16.42 -20.70
N GLU A 284 -1.29 16.97 -21.51
CA GLU A 284 -1.44 18.43 -21.67
C GLU A 284 -1.85 19.11 -20.35
N SER A 285 -1.42 20.37 -20.17
CA SER A 285 -1.68 21.13 -18.94
C SER A 285 -3.17 21.23 -18.59
N ILE A 286 -4.06 21.34 -19.59
CA ILE A 286 -5.51 21.43 -19.36
C ILE A 286 -6.06 20.12 -18.78
N LEU A 287 -5.67 18.98 -19.34
CA LEU A 287 -6.06 17.65 -18.87
C LEU A 287 -5.50 17.35 -17.47
N MET A 288 -4.30 17.85 -17.17
CA MET A 288 -3.73 17.78 -15.83
C MET A 288 -4.62 18.50 -14.80
N TYR A 289 -5.03 19.75 -15.05
CA TYR A 289 -5.87 20.47 -14.09
C TYR A 289 -7.27 19.87 -13.95
N LEU A 290 -7.86 19.41 -15.06
CA LEU A 290 -9.17 18.75 -15.05
C LEU A 290 -9.13 17.46 -14.20
N SER A 291 -8.15 16.59 -14.45
CA SER A 291 -8.00 15.33 -13.71
C SER A 291 -7.69 15.55 -12.22
N LEU A 292 -6.89 16.57 -11.86
CA LEU A 292 -6.68 16.91 -10.45
C LEU A 292 -7.97 17.42 -9.79
N GLY A 293 -8.75 18.23 -10.50
CA GLY A 293 -10.05 18.73 -10.03
C GLY A 293 -11.07 17.61 -9.80
N THR A 294 -11.17 16.67 -10.74
CA THR A 294 -12.12 15.55 -10.66
C THR A 294 -11.73 14.56 -9.57
N VAL A 295 -10.44 14.29 -9.39
CA VAL A 295 -9.93 13.46 -8.29
C VAL A 295 -10.17 14.10 -6.94
N LEU A 296 -9.99 15.42 -6.82
CA LEU A 296 -10.29 16.14 -5.57
C LEU A 296 -11.78 16.00 -5.22
N MET A 297 -12.66 16.19 -6.22
CA MET A 297 -14.11 16.03 -6.06
C MET A 297 -14.49 14.59 -5.64
N LEU A 298 -13.90 13.58 -6.28
CA LEU A 298 -14.07 12.18 -5.92
C LEU A 298 -13.52 11.88 -4.52
N CYS A 299 -12.40 12.49 -4.11
CA CYS A 299 -11.86 12.31 -2.77
C CYS A 299 -12.83 12.84 -1.70
N VAL A 300 -13.49 13.98 -1.94
CA VAL A 300 -14.52 14.51 -1.02
C VAL A 300 -15.70 13.54 -0.94
N SER A 301 -16.25 13.11 -2.09
CA SER A 301 -17.44 12.26 -2.13
C SER A 301 -17.18 10.87 -1.54
N VAL A 302 -16.11 10.19 -1.96
CA VAL A 302 -15.76 8.85 -1.50
C VAL A 302 -15.33 8.85 -0.02
N SER A 303 -14.66 9.90 0.47
CA SER A 303 -14.36 10.01 1.91
C SER A 303 -15.63 10.22 2.75
N GLY A 304 -16.58 11.01 2.24
CA GLY A 304 -17.91 11.18 2.86
C GLY A 304 -18.70 9.87 2.88
N LEU A 305 -18.74 9.15 1.75
CA LEU A 305 -19.30 7.81 1.65
C LEU A 305 -18.65 6.86 2.66
N GLY A 306 -17.32 6.82 2.74
CA GLY A 306 -16.57 5.91 3.61
C GLY A 306 -16.88 6.13 5.08
N THR A 307 -16.82 7.38 5.52
CA THR A 307 -17.16 7.74 6.91
C THR A 307 -18.63 7.49 7.23
N GLY A 308 -19.54 7.82 6.32
CA GLY A 308 -20.97 7.57 6.48
C GLY A 308 -21.29 6.08 6.59
N PHE A 309 -20.81 5.25 5.67
CA PHE A 309 -21.01 3.80 5.70
C PHE A 309 -20.33 3.14 6.90
N GLY A 310 -19.14 3.61 7.28
CA GLY A 310 -18.44 3.14 8.49
C GLY A 310 -19.23 3.44 9.77
N ALA A 311 -19.96 4.55 9.79
CA ALA A 311 -20.89 4.90 10.87
C ALA A 311 -22.23 4.14 10.80
N MET A 312 -22.70 3.75 9.60
CA MET A 312 -23.94 2.98 9.42
C MET A 312 -23.81 1.51 9.82
N TYR A 313 -22.62 0.93 9.65
CA TYR A 313 -22.32 -0.48 9.94
C TYR A 313 -21.07 -0.62 10.82
N PRO A 314 -21.07 -0.06 12.05
CA PRO A 314 -19.90 -0.10 12.90
C PRO A 314 -19.67 -1.53 13.42
N LYS A 315 -18.43 -2.03 13.30
CA LYS A 315 -18.04 -3.34 13.83
C LYS A 315 -16.99 -3.17 14.92
N PHE A 316 -17.46 -2.88 16.14
CA PHE A 316 -16.60 -2.61 17.31
C PHE A 316 -15.92 -3.86 17.91
N LYS A 317 -16.41 -5.06 17.59
CA LYS A 317 -15.75 -6.33 17.93
C LYS A 317 -15.07 -6.88 16.66
N TYR A 318 -13.76 -6.72 16.59
CA TYR A 318 -12.93 -7.22 15.49
C TYR A 318 -11.64 -7.85 16.02
N GLU A 319 -11.22 -8.97 15.42
CA GLU A 319 -9.93 -9.62 15.73
C GLU A 319 -8.78 -9.01 14.91
N ASN A 320 -9.09 -8.51 13.71
CA ASN A 320 -8.12 -7.89 12.80
C ASN A 320 -8.76 -6.69 12.10
N ILE A 321 -8.03 -5.58 12.00
CA ILE A 321 -8.49 -4.35 11.32
C ILE A 321 -8.85 -4.65 9.86
N ALA A 322 -8.10 -5.55 9.22
CA ALA A 322 -8.36 -5.94 7.83
C ALA A 322 -9.73 -6.61 7.64
N SER A 323 -10.24 -7.34 8.65
CA SER A 323 -11.54 -8.01 8.56
C SER A 323 -12.73 -7.06 8.69
N VAL A 324 -12.50 -5.84 9.20
CA VAL A 324 -13.52 -4.78 9.22
C VAL A 324 -13.82 -4.33 7.79
N SER A 325 -12.79 -4.11 6.97
CA SER A 325 -12.95 -3.67 5.58
C SER A 325 -13.56 -4.75 4.68
N MET A 326 -13.35 -6.03 5.01
CA MET A 326 -13.93 -7.18 4.30
C MET A 326 -15.33 -7.57 4.82
N SER A 327 -15.92 -6.79 5.72
CA SER A 327 -17.30 -7.02 6.17
C SER A 327 -18.31 -6.73 5.05
N LEU A 328 -19.55 -7.22 5.20
CA LEU A 328 -20.65 -6.93 4.27
C LEU A 328 -20.84 -5.41 4.04
N GLY A 329 -20.74 -4.61 5.11
CA GLY A 329 -20.81 -3.15 5.02
C GLY A 329 -19.64 -2.53 4.24
N GLY A 330 -18.43 -3.11 4.38
CA GLY A 330 -17.25 -2.67 3.64
C GLY A 330 -17.33 -3.02 2.15
N MET A 331 -17.84 -4.21 1.82
CA MET A 331 -18.11 -4.62 0.43
C MET A 331 -19.18 -3.73 -0.22
N ALA A 332 -20.28 -3.45 0.49
CA ALA A 332 -21.33 -2.54 0.01
C ALA A 332 -20.79 -1.12 -0.23
N PHE A 333 -19.97 -0.60 0.70
CA PHE A 333 -19.28 0.66 0.51
C PHE A 333 -18.40 0.65 -0.76
N MET A 334 -17.57 -0.38 -0.94
CA MET A 334 -16.67 -0.46 -2.10
C MET A 334 -17.44 -0.48 -3.42
N LEU A 335 -18.53 -1.25 -3.51
CA LEU A 335 -19.37 -1.30 -4.71
C LEU A 335 -19.98 0.08 -5.02
N ILE A 336 -20.57 0.75 -4.02
CA ILE A 336 -21.20 2.05 -4.19
C ILE A 336 -20.17 3.14 -4.53
N ALA A 337 -19.02 3.14 -3.86
CA ALA A 337 -17.92 4.05 -4.16
C ALA A 337 -17.44 3.87 -5.60
N PHE A 338 -17.27 2.63 -6.04
CA PHE A 338 -16.89 2.33 -7.42
C PHE A 338 -17.95 2.76 -8.43
N SER A 339 -19.25 2.55 -8.13
CA SER A 339 -20.34 3.05 -8.98
C SER A 339 -20.34 4.58 -9.09
N VAL A 340 -20.06 5.31 -8.00
CA VAL A 340 -19.97 6.78 -8.01
C VAL A 340 -18.78 7.25 -8.85
N VAL A 341 -17.64 6.58 -8.74
CA VAL A 341 -16.45 6.83 -9.57
C VAL A 341 -16.79 6.64 -11.05
N ILE A 342 -17.33 5.47 -11.42
CA ILE A 342 -17.70 5.19 -12.83
C ILE A 342 -18.70 6.21 -13.33
N ALA A 343 -19.79 6.47 -12.59
CA ALA A 343 -20.83 7.40 -13.02
C ALA A 343 -20.28 8.81 -13.25
N THR A 344 -19.40 9.29 -12.37
CA THR A 344 -18.76 10.60 -12.50
C THR A 344 -17.88 10.65 -13.76
N LEU A 345 -17.05 9.63 -13.97
CA LEU A 345 -16.11 9.58 -15.09
C LEU A 345 -16.80 9.31 -16.43
N SER A 346 -17.91 8.56 -16.45
CA SER A 346 -18.73 8.37 -17.66
C SER A 346 -19.35 9.69 -18.12
N LEU A 347 -19.82 10.54 -17.20
CA LEU A 347 -20.32 11.87 -17.53
C LEU A 347 -19.20 12.80 -18.02
N GLU A 348 -18.00 12.70 -17.44
CA GLU A 348 -16.82 13.45 -17.90
C GLU A 348 -16.39 13.04 -19.31
N ALA A 349 -16.35 11.73 -19.58
CA ALA A 349 -16.08 11.19 -20.91
C ALA A 349 -17.12 11.67 -21.94
N TRP A 350 -18.39 11.77 -21.52
CA TRP A 350 -19.47 12.30 -22.37
C TRP A 350 -19.29 13.78 -22.70
N ILE A 351 -18.87 14.59 -21.72
CA ILE A 351 -18.53 16.02 -21.93
C ILE A 351 -17.41 16.14 -22.96
N PHE A 352 -16.36 15.33 -22.82
CA PHE A 352 -15.22 15.32 -23.73
C PHE A 352 -15.62 14.90 -25.16
N TYR A 353 -16.45 13.87 -25.28
CA TYR A 353 -16.99 13.40 -26.56
C TYR A 353 -17.76 14.50 -27.30
N ILE A 354 -18.65 15.21 -26.59
CA ILE A 354 -19.42 16.33 -27.18
C ILE A 354 -18.50 17.47 -27.61
N TYR A 355 -17.52 17.80 -26.77
CA TYR A 355 -16.60 18.91 -27.02
C TYR A 355 -15.78 18.69 -28.31
N ASN A 356 -15.26 17.48 -28.53
CA ASN A 356 -14.41 17.18 -29.67
C ASN A 356 -15.16 16.89 -30.99
N LEU A 357 -16.34 16.26 -30.95
CA LEU A 357 -17.03 15.84 -32.17
C LEU A 357 -18.06 16.82 -32.70
N LYS A 358 -18.77 17.55 -31.83
CA LYS A 358 -19.84 18.47 -32.25
C LYS A 358 -19.38 19.91 -32.44
N GLY A 359 -18.18 20.26 -31.98
CA GLY A 359 -17.72 21.64 -31.87
C GLY A 359 -18.56 22.40 -30.84
N ALA A 360 -17.91 23.13 -29.93
CA ALA A 360 -18.56 23.87 -28.84
C ALA A 360 -19.49 25.03 -29.28
N MET A 361 -19.89 25.09 -30.56
CA MET A 361 -20.69 26.17 -31.16
C MET A 361 -22.19 25.88 -31.20
N ASP A 362 -22.64 24.63 -31.11
CA ASP A 362 -24.06 24.30 -31.11
C ASP A 362 -24.71 24.47 -29.71
N LEU A 363 -25.87 25.13 -29.65
CA LEU A 363 -26.62 25.41 -28.42
C LEU A 363 -27.00 24.10 -27.71
N SER A 364 -27.33 23.06 -28.47
CA SER A 364 -27.63 21.73 -27.92
C SER A 364 -26.43 21.09 -27.22
N GLY A 365 -25.21 21.32 -27.71
CA GLY A 365 -23.99 20.79 -27.10
C GLY A 365 -23.69 21.48 -25.76
N LYS A 366 -23.84 22.80 -25.70
CA LYS A 366 -23.66 23.58 -24.46
C LYS A 366 -24.64 23.15 -23.36
N ILE A 367 -25.92 22.95 -23.72
CA ILE A 367 -26.94 22.48 -22.76
C ILE A 367 -26.57 21.10 -22.19
N GLN A 368 -26.12 20.17 -23.04
CA GLN A 368 -25.73 18.82 -22.59
C GLN A 368 -24.49 18.84 -21.69
N ILE A 369 -23.51 19.71 -21.96
CA ILE A 369 -22.33 19.89 -21.10
C ILE A 369 -22.74 20.44 -19.73
N VAL A 370 -23.55 21.50 -19.70
CA VAL A 370 -24.03 22.10 -18.44
C VAL A 370 -24.84 21.08 -17.62
N LEU A 371 -25.72 20.33 -18.27
CA LEU A 371 -26.50 19.28 -17.61
C LEU A 371 -25.59 18.19 -17.02
N SER A 372 -24.56 17.77 -17.76
CA SER A 372 -23.61 16.75 -17.31
C SER A 372 -22.79 17.23 -16.11
N VAL A 373 -22.34 18.49 -16.11
CA VAL A 373 -21.64 19.11 -14.96
C VAL A 373 -22.55 19.20 -13.74
N ILE A 374 -23.80 19.61 -13.91
CA ILE A 374 -24.80 19.63 -12.82
C ILE A 374 -25.01 18.22 -12.25
N MET A 375 -25.12 17.21 -13.11
CA MET A 375 -25.27 15.82 -12.69
C MET A 375 -24.04 15.31 -11.92
N ILE A 376 -22.83 15.65 -12.36
CA ILE A 376 -21.58 15.33 -11.65
C ILE A 376 -21.60 15.92 -10.24
N ILE A 377 -21.94 17.20 -10.11
CA ILE A 377 -22.05 17.90 -8.82
C ILE A 377 -23.11 17.24 -7.93
N LEU A 378 -24.28 16.94 -8.50
CA LEU A 378 -25.38 16.32 -7.77
C LEU A 378 -25.02 14.93 -7.25
N ILE A 379 -24.44 14.06 -8.09
CA ILE A 379 -24.04 12.70 -7.71
C ILE A 379 -23.01 12.76 -6.57
N ASN A 380 -21.98 13.59 -6.69
CA ASN A 380 -20.94 13.70 -5.67
C ASN A 380 -21.46 14.35 -4.38
N ALA A 381 -22.37 15.33 -4.47
CA ALA A 381 -23.02 15.91 -3.31
C ALA A 381 -23.92 14.89 -2.59
N ILE A 382 -24.72 14.12 -3.31
CA ILE A 382 -25.55 13.05 -2.73
C ILE A 382 -24.67 12.00 -2.06
N ALA A 383 -23.60 11.56 -2.74
CA ALA A 383 -22.63 10.61 -2.20
C ALA A 383 -21.98 11.13 -0.91
N PHE A 384 -21.71 12.43 -0.79
CA PHE A 384 -21.18 13.01 0.44
C PHE A 384 -22.24 13.15 1.55
N TYR A 385 -23.35 13.82 1.28
CA TYR A 385 -24.29 14.25 2.32
C TYR A 385 -25.19 13.14 2.83
N LEU A 386 -25.65 12.23 1.95
CA LEU A 386 -26.67 11.25 2.31
C LEU A 386 -26.12 10.24 3.34
N PRO A 387 -24.98 9.56 3.11
CA PRO A 387 -24.49 8.57 4.08
C PRO A 387 -23.95 9.22 5.35
N MET A 388 -23.43 10.44 5.27
CA MET A 388 -22.99 11.15 6.47
C MET A 388 -24.17 11.50 7.40
N ARG A 389 -25.34 11.85 6.84
CA ARG A 389 -26.57 12.07 7.61
C ARG A 389 -27.14 10.78 8.18
N ILE A 390 -27.20 9.71 7.38
CA ILE A 390 -27.76 8.42 7.83
C ILE A 390 -26.85 7.77 8.88
N GLY A 391 -25.53 7.78 8.66
CA GLY A 391 -24.55 7.27 9.60
C GLY A 391 -24.60 7.98 10.95
N LYS A 392 -24.82 9.31 10.95
CA LYS A 392 -25.06 10.07 12.18
C LYS A 392 -26.28 9.56 12.95
N LYS A 393 -27.43 9.41 12.29
CA LYS A 393 -28.67 8.95 12.94
C LYS A 393 -28.49 7.55 13.54
N LYS A 394 -27.92 6.62 12.76
CA LYS A 394 -27.64 5.26 13.23
C LYS A 394 -26.68 5.21 14.42
N LEU A 395 -25.63 6.03 14.45
CA LEU A 395 -24.74 6.09 15.61
C LEU A 395 -25.40 6.71 16.85
N GLN A 396 -26.38 7.61 16.68
CA GLN A 396 -27.16 8.14 17.79
C GLN A 396 -28.11 7.09 18.38
N GLU A 397 -28.74 6.30 17.51
CA GLU A 397 -29.64 5.19 17.85
C GLU A 397 -28.92 3.93 18.35
N TYR A 398 -27.61 3.81 18.09
CA TYR A 398 -26.80 2.67 18.55
C TYR A 398 -26.69 2.67 20.08
N THR A 399 -27.66 2.00 20.70
CA THR A 399 -27.65 1.57 22.10
C THR A 399 -27.01 0.19 22.08
N GLY A 400 -25.67 0.15 22.16
CA GLY A 400 -24.98 -1.13 22.30
C GLY A 400 -25.61 -1.89 23.46
N SER A 401 -25.96 -3.16 23.25
CA SER A 401 -26.25 -4.10 24.32
C SER A 401 -25.06 -4.06 25.28
N LEU A 402 -25.25 -3.39 26.42
CA LEU A 402 -24.32 -3.40 27.54
C LEU A 402 -23.99 -4.84 27.95
#